data_AF-A0A9E3HUT5-F1
#
_entry.id   AF-A0A9E3HUT5-F1
#
_cell.length_a   1.000
_cell.length_b   1.000
_cell.length_c   1.000
_cell.angle_alpha   90.00
_cell.angle_beta   90.00
_cell.angle_gamma   90.00
#
_symmetry.space_group_name_H-M   'P 1'
#
loop_
_entity.id
_entity.type
_entity.pdbx_description
1 polymer ?
#
loop_
_entity_poly.entity_id
_entity_poly.type
_entity_poly.pdbx_seq_one_letter_code
_entity_poly.pdbx_strand_id
1 'polypeptide(L)'
;MSGIMWCRLFCGVSACLVLPACGDGGSPTGPEPPEELVFEFTFQNSNEGFSIGFVDYPEGREVDFQLSGGWAALPQHDSLDAGDKGIMLHGSNRSEDLFIFVKRMLDTDDGVEAGVVYKLEMTIKLASNTGSGCYGIGGAPGKSVFLKAGAVPVEP
;
A
#
# COMPACT_ATOMS: atom_id res chain seq x y z
N MET A 1 9.52 21.83 -4.59
CA MET A 1 8.12 21.90 -4.13
C MET A 1 7.80 20.52 -3.60
N SER A 2 7.52 20.40 -2.30
CA SER A 2 7.45 19.12 -1.60
C SER A 2 5.98 18.75 -1.36
N GLY A 3 5.56 17.58 -1.84
CA GLY A 3 4.20 17.06 -1.65
C GLY A 3 4.21 15.98 -0.58
N ILE A 4 3.12 15.87 0.19
CA ILE A 4 2.94 14.80 1.16
C ILE A 4 1.76 13.94 0.71
N MET A 5 1.91 12.62 0.81
CA MET A 5 0.89 11.63 0.45
C MET A 5 0.50 10.82 1.68
N TRP A 6 -0.81 10.60 1.86
CA TRP A 6 -1.34 9.72 2.89
C TRP A 6 -2.12 8.58 2.25
N CYS A 7 -2.05 7.39 2.84
CA CYS A 7 -2.68 6.18 2.33
C CYS A 7 -3.62 5.53 3.36
N ARG A 8 -4.81 5.09 2.92
CA ARG A 8 -5.68 4.09 3.58
C ARG A 8 -5.82 2.89 2.64
N LEU A 9 -5.78 1.67 3.19
CA LEU A 9 -5.71 0.44 2.38
C LEU A 9 -6.85 -0.51 2.77
N PHE A 10 -7.56 -0.99 1.76
CA PHE A 10 -8.44 -2.15 1.86
C PHE A 10 -7.90 -3.21 0.92
N CYS A 11 -7.71 -4.43 1.39
CA CYS A 11 -7.05 -5.49 0.65
C CYS A 11 -7.83 -6.79 0.80
N GLY A 12 -8.41 -7.27 -0.30
CA GLY A 12 -9.05 -8.59 -0.41
C GLY A 12 -8.10 -9.58 -1.09
N VAL A 13 -8.04 -10.80 -0.57
CA VAL A 13 -7.15 -11.84 -1.07
C VAL A 13 -7.96 -13.12 -1.25
N SER A 14 -8.06 -13.61 -2.49
CA SER A 14 -8.83 -14.82 -2.82
C SER A 14 -7.93 -15.86 -3.49
N ALA A 15 -7.89 -17.09 -2.99
CA ALA A 15 -7.02 -18.11 -3.54
C ALA A 15 -7.62 -18.81 -4.78
N CYS A 16 -6.80 -19.00 -5.81
CA CYS A 16 -7.21 -19.61 -7.08
C CYS A 16 -6.97 -21.13 -7.05
N LEU A 17 -8.06 -21.92 -7.03
CA LEU A 17 -8.02 -23.37 -7.25
C LEU A 17 -7.97 -23.69 -8.76
N VAL A 18 -6.90 -24.33 -9.23
CA VAL A 18 -6.81 -24.90 -10.59
C VAL A 18 -7.01 -26.42 -10.48
N LEU A 19 -8.18 -26.93 -10.87
CA LEU A 19 -8.49 -28.37 -10.80
C LEU A 19 -8.30 -29.04 -12.17
N PRO A 20 -7.54 -30.14 -12.29
CA PRO A 20 -7.57 -31.00 -13.47
C PRO A 20 -8.85 -31.83 -13.48
N ALA A 21 -9.70 -31.62 -14.48
CA ALA A 21 -10.95 -32.36 -14.64
C ALA A 21 -10.72 -33.71 -15.37
N CYS A 22 -10.92 -34.83 -14.67
CA CYS A 22 -11.21 -36.12 -15.27
C CYS A 22 -12.16 -36.90 -14.33
N GLY A 23 -13.33 -37.28 -14.81
CA GLY A 23 -14.49 -37.67 -13.99
C GLY A 23 -14.58 -39.13 -13.56
N ASP A 24 -15.49 -39.41 -12.62
CA ASP A 24 -16.60 -40.38 -12.74
C ASP A 24 -17.62 -40.14 -11.59
N GLY A 25 -18.85 -40.63 -11.76
CA GLY A 25 -20.15 -40.23 -11.15
C GLY A 25 -20.38 -40.21 -9.63
N GLY A 26 -19.41 -39.86 -8.78
CA GLY A 26 -19.66 -39.46 -7.40
C GLY A 26 -19.92 -37.96 -7.32
N SER A 27 -20.97 -37.49 -6.64
CA SER A 27 -21.14 -36.06 -6.35
C SER A 27 -19.95 -35.62 -5.49
N PRO A 28 -18.93 -34.94 -6.03
CA PRO A 28 -17.79 -34.55 -5.25
C PRO A 28 -18.25 -33.31 -4.49
N THR A 29 -18.29 -33.36 -3.16
CA THR A 29 -18.03 -32.13 -2.40
C THR A 29 -16.60 -31.77 -2.76
N GLY A 30 -16.43 -31.01 -3.84
CA GLY A 30 -15.13 -30.51 -4.27
C GLY A 30 -14.48 -29.75 -3.12
N PRO A 31 -13.15 -29.61 -3.12
CA PRO A 31 -12.48 -28.80 -2.12
C PRO A 31 -13.19 -27.45 -2.06
N GLU A 32 -13.64 -27.08 -0.86
CA GLU A 32 -14.28 -25.80 -0.61
C GLU A 32 -13.33 -24.70 -1.14
N PRO A 33 -13.85 -23.66 -1.82
CA PRO A 33 -13.03 -22.56 -2.25
C PRO A 33 -12.21 -22.07 -1.06
N PRO A 34 -10.89 -21.87 -1.21
CA PRO A 34 -10.08 -21.38 -0.12
C PRO A 34 -10.67 -20.07 0.38
N GLU A 35 -10.75 -19.95 1.70
CA GLU A 35 -11.38 -18.83 2.38
C GLU A 35 -10.78 -17.51 1.89
N GLU A 36 -11.66 -16.55 1.57
CA GLU A 36 -11.22 -15.22 1.17
C GLU A 36 -10.72 -14.48 2.42
N LEU A 37 -9.47 -14.04 2.38
CA LEU A 37 -8.89 -13.23 3.46
C LEU A 37 -9.15 -11.75 3.15
N VAL A 38 -9.84 -11.07 4.06
CA VAL A 38 -10.18 -9.65 3.91
C VAL A 38 -9.50 -8.85 5.01
N PHE A 39 -8.68 -7.88 4.60
CA PHE A 39 -7.97 -6.98 5.48
C PHE A 39 -8.41 -5.54 5.28
N GLU A 40 -8.81 -4.89 6.36
CA GLU A 40 -9.12 -3.46 6.37
C GLU A 40 -8.13 -2.69 7.25
N PHE A 41 -7.44 -1.73 6.64
CA PHE A 41 -6.47 -0.88 7.32
C PHE A 41 -6.91 0.58 7.31
N THR A 42 -7.43 1.03 8.45
CA THR A 42 -8.04 2.37 8.60
C THR A 42 -7.04 3.40 9.12
N PHE A 43 -6.01 2.93 9.83
CA PHE A 43 -5.01 3.72 10.53
C PHE A 43 -5.59 4.70 11.54
N GLN A 44 -6.77 4.47 12.10
CA GLN A 44 -7.36 5.45 13.02
C GLN A 44 -6.69 5.48 14.39
N ASN A 45 -6.20 4.32 14.85
CA ASN A 45 -5.67 4.16 16.20
C ASN A 45 -4.18 3.78 16.24
N SER A 46 -3.61 3.32 15.12
CA SER A 46 -2.19 2.97 15.02
C SER A 46 -1.70 2.97 13.57
N ASN A 47 -0.43 2.64 13.35
CA ASN A 47 0.13 2.33 12.03
C ASN A 47 -0.23 0.91 11.54
N GLU A 48 -0.94 0.12 12.34
CA GLU A 48 -1.41 -1.22 12.01
C GLU A 48 -0.29 -2.10 11.44
N GLY A 49 0.89 -2.09 12.08
CA GLY A 49 2.02 -2.94 11.68
C GLY A 49 2.73 -2.54 10.39
N PHE A 50 2.36 -1.42 9.75
CA PHE A 50 3.08 -0.92 8.59
C PHE A 50 4.41 -0.29 8.98
N SER A 51 5.44 -0.63 8.20
CA SER A 51 6.76 -0.02 8.21
C SER A 51 6.96 0.83 6.95
N ILE A 52 7.88 1.78 7.03
CA ILE A 52 8.16 2.76 5.97
C ILE A 52 9.60 2.58 5.52
N GLY A 53 9.83 2.65 4.21
CA GLY A 53 11.16 2.62 3.62
C GLY A 53 11.37 3.73 2.60
N PHE A 54 12.64 4.09 2.42
CA PHE A 54 13.12 5.07 1.45
C PHE A 54 14.33 4.46 0.75
N VAL A 55 14.37 4.50 -0.57
CA VAL A 55 15.50 4.04 -1.40
C VAL A 55 15.70 4.98 -2.58
N ASP A 56 16.75 4.73 -3.36
CA ASP A 56 17.14 5.57 -4.50
C ASP A 56 17.45 7.02 -4.10
N TYR A 57 18.20 7.17 -3.01
CA TYR A 57 18.84 8.43 -2.59
C TYR A 57 20.25 8.15 -2.05
N PRO A 58 21.19 9.11 -2.08
CA PRO A 58 22.53 8.89 -1.53
C PRO A 58 22.48 8.78 0.00
N GLU A 59 23.19 7.79 0.56
CA GLU A 59 23.31 7.57 1.99
C GLU A 59 23.73 8.86 2.75
N GLY A 60 23.08 9.14 3.88
CA GLY A 60 23.37 10.32 4.71
C GLY A 60 22.78 11.63 4.17
N ARG A 61 21.88 11.57 3.19
CA ARG A 61 21.21 12.74 2.59
C ARG A 61 19.72 12.83 2.96
N GLU A 62 19.28 12.15 4.00
CA GLU A 62 17.88 12.08 4.43
C GLU A 62 17.31 13.48 4.70
N VAL A 63 18.10 14.37 5.32
CA VAL A 63 17.73 15.77 5.58
C VAL A 63 17.58 16.57 4.28
N ASP A 64 18.49 16.38 3.32
CA ASP A 64 18.47 17.11 2.05
C ASP A 64 17.30 16.68 1.15
N PHE A 65 16.96 15.39 1.22
CA PHE A 65 15.80 14.79 0.58
C PHE A 65 14.52 14.97 1.40
N GLN A 66 14.58 15.59 2.58
CA GLN A 66 13.43 15.84 3.45
C GLN A 66 12.61 14.57 3.72
N LEU A 67 13.29 13.43 3.90
CA LEU A 67 12.64 12.14 4.09
C LEU A 67 11.92 12.13 5.43
N SER A 68 10.62 11.92 5.38
CA SER A 68 9.79 11.80 6.59
C SER A 68 8.61 10.89 6.31
N GLY A 69 8.22 10.13 7.32
CA GLY A 69 7.05 9.28 7.23
C GLY A 69 6.62 8.82 8.60
N GLY A 70 5.34 8.48 8.71
CA GLY A 70 4.80 7.94 9.94
C GLY A 70 3.28 7.98 9.99
N TRP A 71 2.73 7.48 11.09
CA TRP A 71 1.32 7.60 11.38
C TRP A 71 0.98 9.04 11.79
N ALA A 72 0.14 9.71 11.01
CA ALA A 72 -0.17 11.12 11.19
C ALA A 72 -1.62 11.45 10.78
N ALA A 73 -2.09 12.63 11.20
CA ALA A 73 -3.37 13.17 10.75
C ALA A 73 -3.34 13.39 9.22
N LEU A 74 -4.47 13.11 8.57
CA LEU A 74 -4.69 13.42 7.17
C LEU A 74 -4.69 14.94 6.93
N PRO A 75 -4.36 15.41 5.72
CA PRO A 75 -4.48 16.81 5.37
C PRO A 75 -5.94 17.24 5.46
N GLN A 76 -6.18 18.46 5.93
CA GLN A 76 -7.53 19.00 5.99
C GLN A 76 -8.08 19.19 4.58
N HIS A 77 -9.24 18.61 4.30
CA HIS A 77 -9.95 18.72 3.04
C HIS A 77 -11.45 18.64 3.31
N ASP A 78 -12.28 19.34 2.53
CA ASP A 78 -13.73 19.41 2.75
C ASP A 78 -14.45 18.05 2.64
N SER A 79 -13.78 17.07 2.04
CA SER A 79 -14.26 15.68 1.90
C SER A 79 -13.65 14.69 2.90
N LEU A 80 -12.88 15.16 3.88
CA LEU A 80 -12.26 14.33 4.91
C LEU A 80 -12.71 14.81 6.29
N ASP A 81 -13.05 13.86 7.16
CA ASP A 81 -13.43 14.19 8.53
C ASP A 81 -12.23 14.73 9.32
N ALA A 82 -12.47 15.74 10.14
CA ALA A 82 -11.45 16.31 10.99
C ALA A 82 -10.96 15.26 12.00
N GLY A 83 -9.64 15.03 12.03
CA GLY A 83 -9.00 14.09 12.96
C GLY A 83 -8.73 12.70 12.38
N ASP A 84 -9.15 12.42 11.14
CA ASP A 84 -8.76 11.21 10.44
C ASP A 84 -7.24 11.07 10.35
N LYS A 85 -6.75 9.83 10.48
CA LYS A 85 -5.32 9.50 10.37
C LYS A 85 -5.02 8.51 9.26
N GLY A 86 -3.75 8.47 8.86
CA GLY A 86 -3.20 7.62 7.82
C GLY A 86 -1.70 7.45 7.96
N ILE A 87 -1.10 6.66 7.07
CA ILE A 87 0.36 6.64 6.91
C ILE A 87 0.77 7.77 5.99
N MET A 88 1.54 8.71 6.52
CA MET A 88 2.13 9.85 5.84
C MET A 88 3.47 9.47 5.23
N LEU A 89 3.67 9.83 3.96
CA LEU A 89 4.93 9.69 3.23
C LEU A 89 5.34 11.04 2.65
N HIS A 90 6.60 11.42 2.86
CA HIS A 90 7.18 12.65 2.39
C HIS A 90 8.63 12.48 1.93
N GLY A 91 8.94 13.14 0.81
CA GLY A 91 10.30 13.32 0.35
C GLY A 91 10.36 14.32 -0.79
N SER A 92 11.49 14.99 -0.90
CA SER A 92 11.86 15.87 -2.00
C SER A 92 12.67 15.05 -3.00
N ASN A 93 12.03 14.63 -4.09
CA ASN A 93 12.70 13.89 -5.16
C ASN A 93 13.74 14.77 -5.88
N ARG A 94 14.98 14.75 -5.39
CA ARG A 94 16.14 15.46 -5.98
C ARG A 94 16.98 14.58 -6.90
N SER A 95 16.78 13.26 -6.83
CA SER A 95 17.51 12.27 -7.63
C SER A 95 16.79 11.90 -8.93
N GLU A 96 15.54 12.37 -9.09
CA GLU A 96 14.58 11.99 -10.14
C GLU A 96 14.01 10.56 -10.01
N ASP A 97 14.55 9.74 -9.10
CA ASP A 97 14.18 8.33 -8.91
C ASP A 97 13.80 7.94 -7.46
N LEU A 98 13.70 8.90 -6.53
CA LEU A 98 13.37 8.62 -5.12
C LEU A 98 12.14 7.71 -4.99
N PHE A 99 12.32 6.54 -4.37
CA PHE A 99 11.25 5.59 -4.11
C PHE A 99 10.95 5.50 -2.61
N ILE A 100 9.70 5.83 -2.26
CA ILE A 100 9.18 5.79 -0.89
C ILE A 100 8.07 4.74 -0.86
N PHE A 101 8.10 3.84 0.12
CA PHE A 101 7.13 2.76 0.21
C PHE A 101 6.68 2.50 1.65
N VAL A 102 5.53 1.84 1.75
CA VAL A 102 5.02 1.24 2.99
C VAL A 102 4.89 -0.25 2.78
N LYS A 103 5.21 -1.05 3.81
CA LYS A 103 5.02 -2.50 3.77
C LYS A 103 4.49 -3.01 5.10
N ARG A 104 3.63 -4.03 5.02
CA ARG A 104 3.16 -4.84 6.13
C ARG A 104 3.33 -6.30 5.72
N MET A 105 3.88 -7.12 6.63
CA MET A 105 3.90 -8.55 6.47
C MET A 105 2.50 -9.11 6.79
N LEU A 106 2.04 -10.03 5.94
CA LEU A 106 0.89 -10.88 6.24
C LEU A 106 1.44 -12.30 6.39
N ASP A 107 1.21 -12.91 7.55
CA ASP A 107 1.75 -14.22 7.88
C ASP A 107 0.67 -15.22 8.30
N THR A 108 1.09 -16.33 8.91
CA THR A 108 0.18 -17.39 9.34
C THR A 108 -0.80 -16.93 10.42
N ASP A 109 -0.47 -15.93 11.23
CA ASP A 109 -1.36 -15.36 12.24
C ASP A 109 -2.46 -14.51 11.59
N ASP A 110 -2.21 -13.99 10.38
CA ASP A 110 -3.20 -13.32 9.53
C ASP A 110 -4.02 -14.31 8.66
N GLY A 111 -3.78 -15.62 8.78
CA GLY A 111 -4.45 -16.67 8.01
C GLY A 111 -3.82 -16.97 6.65
N VAL A 112 -2.64 -16.42 6.35
CA VAL A 112 -1.91 -16.71 5.11
C VAL A 112 -1.24 -18.08 5.20
N GLU A 113 -1.58 -18.97 4.27
CA GLU A 113 -1.04 -20.33 4.22
C GLU A 113 0.17 -20.44 3.27
N ALA A 114 1.19 -21.16 3.73
CA ALA A 114 2.39 -21.40 2.92
C ALA A 114 2.08 -22.28 1.70
N GLY A 115 2.61 -21.89 0.54
CA GLY A 115 2.44 -22.65 -0.71
C GLY A 115 1.12 -22.43 -1.43
N VAL A 116 0.25 -21.56 -0.90
CA VAL A 116 -1.02 -21.18 -1.54
C VAL A 116 -0.81 -19.99 -2.47
N VAL A 117 -1.40 -20.06 -3.67
CA VAL A 117 -1.40 -18.94 -4.62
C VAL A 117 -2.65 -18.10 -4.40
N TYR A 118 -2.41 -16.85 -4.07
CA TYR A 118 -3.44 -15.86 -3.80
C TYR A 118 -3.58 -14.86 -4.95
N LYS A 119 -4.83 -14.54 -5.31
CA LYS A 119 -5.17 -13.39 -6.13
C LYS A 119 -5.41 -12.20 -5.21
N LEU A 120 -4.68 -11.13 -5.46
CA LEU A 120 -4.71 -9.90 -4.67
C LEU A 120 -5.63 -8.86 -5.31
N GLU A 121 -6.54 -8.31 -4.53
CA GLU A 121 -7.34 -7.13 -4.86
C GLU A 121 -7.09 -6.04 -3.82
N MET A 122 -6.71 -4.85 -4.27
CA MET A 122 -6.41 -3.73 -3.36
C MET A 122 -7.18 -2.49 -3.78
N THR A 123 -7.85 -1.90 -2.80
CA THR A 123 -8.40 -0.54 -2.88
C THR A 123 -7.54 0.37 -2.02
N ILE A 124 -6.92 1.35 -2.67
CA ILE A 124 -6.00 2.30 -2.02
C ILE A 124 -6.63 3.69 -2.08
N LYS A 125 -6.86 4.30 -0.93
CA LYS A 125 -7.31 5.70 -0.84
C LYS A 125 -6.12 6.58 -0.53
N LEU A 126 -5.84 7.50 -1.44
CA LEU A 126 -4.77 8.47 -1.29
C LEU A 126 -5.33 9.86 -0.95
N ALA A 127 -4.70 10.54 -0.01
CA ALA A 127 -4.89 11.97 0.22
C ALA A 127 -3.56 12.70 -0.04
N SER A 128 -3.64 13.89 -0.62
CA SER A 128 -2.47 14.74 -0.83
C SER A 128 -2.79 16.18 -0.44
N ASN A 129 -1.78 16.87 0.11
CA ASN A 129 -1.85 18.30 0.39
C ASN A 129 -1.53 19.18 -0.84
N THR A 130 -1.25 18.57 -1.99
CA THR A 130 -0.95 19.29 -3.23
C THR A 130 -2.19 19.32 -4.13
N GLY A 131 -2.65 20.52 -4.46
CA GLY A 131 -3.79 20.72 -5.38
C GLY A 131 -3.49 20.32 -6.83
N SER A 132 -4.54 20.13 -7.62
CA SER A 132 -4.41 19.97 -9.08
C SER A 132 -3.94 21.29 -9.72
N GLY A 133 -2.81 21.27 -10.43
CA GLY A 133 -2.34 22.42 -11.22
C GLY A 133 -1.10 23.15 -10.68
N CYS A 134 -0.39 22.59 -9.71
CA CYS A 134 0.94 23.07 -9.32
C CYS A 134 1.97 22.81 -10.45
N TYR A 135 2.85 23.77 -10.76
CA TYR A 135 3.89 23.63 -11.80
C TYR A 135 5.30 23.77 -11.17
N GLY A 136 6.24 22.95 -11.60
CA GLY A 136 7.65 23.01 -11.18
C GLY A 136 8.57 22.38 -12.23
N ILE A 137 9.88 22.67 -12.14
CA ILE A 137 10.91 21.95 -12.91
C ILE A 137 10.91 20.51 -12.37
N GLY A 138 10.57 19.53 -13.22
CA GLY A 138 10.27 18.14 -12.82
C GLY A 138 8.78 17.75 -12.88
N GLY A 139 7.88 18.69 -13.24
CA GLY A 139 6.44 18.43 -13.37
C GLY A 139 5.62 18.86 -12.15
N ALA A 140 4.31 18.62 -12.20
CA ALA A 140 3.42 18.98 -11.09
C ALA A 140 3.63 18.00 -9.92
N PRO A 141 3.85 18.48 -8.67
CA PRO A 141 4.01 17.60 -7.51
C PRO A 141 2.80 16.69 -7.26
N GLY A 142 1.61 17.06 -7.76
CA GLY A 142 0.39 16.24 -7.70
C GLY A 142 0.10 15.40 -8.96
N LYS A 143 0.92 15.46 -10.02
CA LYS A 143 0.72 14.67 -11.26
C LYS A 143 1.91 13.81 -11.69
N SER A 144 3.06 13.96 -11.05
CA SER A 144 4.30 13.22 -11.39
C SER A 144 4.68 12.21 -10.30
N VAL A 145 3.68 11.71 -9.57
CA VAL A 145 3.82 10.67 -8.55
C VAL A 145 3.15 9.40 -9.07
N PHE A 146 3.88 8.30 -9.10
CA PHE A 146 3.39 7.01 -9.57
C PHE A 146 3.21 6.07 -8.36
N LEU A 147 2.01 5.52 -8.23
CA LEU A 147 1.73 4.50 -7.22
C LEU A 147 1.95 3.11 -7.82
N LYS A 148 2.70 2.28 -7.11
CA LYS A 148 2.77 0.83 -7.34
C LYS A 148 2.31 0.13 -6.08
N ALA A 149 1.55 -0.95 -6.24
CA ALA A 149 1.08 -1.76 -5.14
C ALA A 149 1.13 -3.24 -5.56
N GLY A 150 1.48 -4.10 -4.61
CA GLY A 150 1.59 -5.53 -4.82
C GLY A 150 1.96 -6.24 -3.54
N ALA A 151 2.08 -7.56 -3.64
CA ALA A 151 2.60 -8.41 -2.58
C ALA A 151 3.73 -9.27 -3.15
N VAL A 152 4.69 -9.60 -2.30
CA VAL A 152 5.82 -10.49 -2.62
C VAL A 152 6.00 -11.47 -1.46
N PRO A 153 6.45 -12.72 -1.73
CA PRO A 153 6.62 -13.73 -0.69
C PRO A 153 7.90 -13.56 0.15
N VAL A 154 8.74 -12.57 -0.19
CA VAL A 154 10.01 -12.28 0.48
C VAL A 154 10.03 -10.80 0.84
N GLU A 155 10.61 -10.47 1.99
CA GLU A 155 10.77 -9.09 2.40
C GLU A 155 11.55 -8.28 1.34
N PRO A 156 10.99 -7.16 0.83
CA PRO A 156 11.68 -6.24 -0.08
C PRO A 156 12.76 -5.42 0.60
#